data_AF-A0A5J4PQY4-F1
#
_entry.id   AF-A0A5J4PQY4-F1
#
_cell.length_a   1.000
_cell.length_b   1.000
_cell.length_c   1.000
_cell.angle_alpha   90.00
_cell.angle_beta   90.00
_cell.angle_gamma   90.00
#
_symmetry.space_group_name_H-M   'P 1'
#
loop_
_entity.id
_entity.type
_entity.pdbx_description
1 polymer ?
#
loop_
_entity_poly.entity_id
_entity_poly.type
_entity_poly.pdbx_seq_one_letter_code
_entity_poly.pdbx_strand_id
1 'polypeptide(L)'
;MKTRILFLFLYCSVGNWACPIAVHGQTYTYNAEKDIQYYMMDKKDIKKLPVGPVGQTYVSSDEKVATIKGNSIKAVAYGDCVIYAVADGRQSVFARVTVDWQVQNPILPYSWEMYVPDTEAHNFDGKIYVYGSLDIEYNGRFCSPYYISLMTPDLKRWESHGYSYTAFDEGNPYPGKILWDSDGNYYNGKYLLYGFYEADYTI
;
A
#
# COMPACT_ATOMS: atom_id res chain seq x y z
N MET A 1 7.05 -14.69 -1.79
CA MET A 1 5.93 -15.50 -1.27
C MET A 1 4.73 -15.17 -2.13
N LYS A 2 4.17 -16.12 -2.90
CA LYS A 2 3.04 -15.84 -3.80
C LYS A 2 1.74 -15.83 -2.98
N THR A 3 1.30 -14.66 -2.53
CA THR A 3 -0.01 -14.52 -1.89
C THR A 3 -1.07 -14.53 -3.00
N ARG A 4 -1.94 -15.54 -2.99
CA ARG A 4 -3.09 -15.59 -3.89
C ARG A 4 -4.23 -14.81 -3.25
N ILE A 5 -4.42 -13.57 -3.68
CA ILE A 5 -5.57 -12.74 -3.29
C ILE A 5 -6.67 -13.00 -4.33
N LEU A 6 -7.89 -13.25 -3.87
CA LEU A 6 -9.06 -13.28 -4.74
C LEU A 6 -9.63 -11.87 -4.79
N PHE A 7 -9.72 -11.32 -5.98
CA PHE A 7 -10.32 -10.00 -6.19
C PHE A 7 -11.76 -10.17 -6.66
N LEU A 8 -12.65 -9.36 -6.10
CA LEU A 8 -14.03 -9.26 -6.55
C LEU A 8 -14.35 -7.80 -6.85
N PHE A 9 -14.61 -7.50 -8.12
CA PHE A 9 -14.97 -6.15 -8.55
C PHE A 9 -16.45 -6.03 -8.89
N LEU A 10 -17.05 -4.90 -8.51
CA LEU A 10 -18.39 -4.51 -8.91
C LEU A 10 -18.30 -3.34 -9.90
N TYR A 11 -19.15 -3.36 -10.93
CA TYR A 11 -19.25 -2.28 -11.91
C TYR A 11 -20.07 -1.12 -11.33
N CYS A 12 -19.58 0.11 -11.48
CA CYS A 12 -20.33 1.33 -11.19
C CYS A 12 -20.18 2.32 -12.35
N SER A 13 -21.27 2.96 -12.79
CA SER A 13 -21.23 4.07 -13.73
C SER A 13 -21.72 5.37 -13.10
N VAL A 14 -21.05 6.47 -13.43
CA VAL A 14 -21.40 7.79 -12.91
C VAL A 14 -22.84 8.14 -13.30
N GLY A 15 -23.70 8.30 -12.30
CA GLY A 15 -25.11 8.66 -12.49
C GLY A 15 -26.09 7.48 -12.55
N ASN A 16 -25.63 6.23 -12.38
CA ASN A 16 -26.52 5.07 -12.31
C ASN A 16 -26.08 4.11 -11.19
N TRP A 17 -26.75 4.19 -10.03
CA TRP A 17 -26.44 3.41 -8.81
C TRP A 17 -26.76 1.91 -8.92
N ALA A 18 -27.24 1.44 -10.06
CA ALA A 18 -27.48 0.02 -10.31
C ALA A 18 -26.16 -0.65 -10.70
N CYS A 19 -25.50 -1.29 -9.73
CA CYS A 19 -24.29 -2.09 -9.93
C CYS A 19 -24.66 -3.52 -10.37
N PRO A 20 -24.56 -3.92 -11.65
CA PRO A 20 -24.56 -5.33 -12.02
C PRO A 20 -23.37 -6.02 -11.34
N ILE A 21 -23.67 -7.06 -10.54
CA ILE A 21 -22.65 -7.89 -9.87
C ILE A 21 -21.97 -8.77 -10.92
N ALA A 22 -20.69 -8.53 -11.20
CA ALA A 22 -19.85 -9.39 -12.03
C ALA A 22 -18.68 -9.94 -11.20
N VAL A 23 -18.82 -11.15 -10.67
CA VAL A 23 -17.74 -11.81 -9.89
C VAL A 23 -16.68 -12.35 -10.85
N HIS A 24 -15.55 -11.65 -10.96
CA HIS A 24 -14.41 -12.14 -11.74
C HIS A 24 -13.35 -12.74 -10.81
N GLY A 25 -13.50 -14.02 -10.46
CA GLY A 25 -12.56 -14.71 -9.58
C GLY A 25 -11.24 -15.01 -10.27
N GLN A 26 -10.28 -14.08 -10.22
CA GLN A 26 -8.94 -14.26 -10.77
C GLN A 26 -7.85 -14.16 -9.70
N THR A 27 -6.75 -14.89 -9.91
CA THR A 27 -5.53 -14.83 -9.10
C THR A 27 -4.49 -14.07 -9.92
N TYR A 28 -4.09 -12.89 -9.46
CA TYR A 28 -3.05 -12.09 -10.12
C TYR A 28 -1.68 -12.33 -9.49
N THR A 29 -0.63 -12.19 -10.29
CA THR A 29 0.76 -12.20 -9.78
C THR A 29 1.16 -10.75 -9.52
N TYR A 30 0.94 -10.29 -8.28
CA TYR A 30 1.37 -8.97 -7.84
C TYR A 30 2.91 -8.85 -7.89
N ASN A 31 3.41 -7.79 -8.54
CA ASN A 31 4.84 -7.48 -8.61
C ASN A 31 5.22 -6.42 -7.56
N ALA A 32 5.64 -6.89 -6.38
CA ALA A 32 6.05 -6.06 -5.26
C ALA A 32 7.33 -5.21 -5.51
N GLU A 33 8.05 -5.41 -6.62
CA GLU A 33 9.29 -4.66 -6.90
C GLU A 33 9.02 -3.23 -7.39
N LYS A 34 7.77 -2.88 -7.72
CA LYS A 34 7.39 -1.56 -8.22
C LYS A 34 6.94 -0.57 -7.15
N ASP A 35 6.74 -1.03 -5.92
CA ASP A 35 5.97 -0.25 -4.96
C ASP A 35 6.79 0.22 -3.76
N ILE A 36 6.63 1.51 -3.46
CA ILE A 36 7.22 2.15 -2.29
C ILE A 36 6.50 1.63 -1.05
N GLN A 37 7.26 1.14 -0.08
CA GLN A 37 6.73 0.75 1.22
C GLN A 37 6.70 1.95 2.18
N TYR A 38 5.84 1.89 3.18
CA TYR A 38 5.70 2.96 4.16
C TYR A 38 5.73 2.37 5.56
N TYR A 39 6.59 2.92 6.42
CA TYR A 39 6.74 2.44 7.79
C TYR A 39 6.73 3.60 8.78
N MET A 40 5.77 3.56 9.70
CA MET A 40 5.80 4.36 10.90
C MET A 40 6.47 3.55 12.01
N MET A 41 7.49 4.12 12.64
CA MET A 41 8.32 3.44 13.63
C MET A 41 8.44 4.26 14.90
N ASP A 42 8.50 3.61 16.05
CA ASP A 42 8.91 4.26 17.29
C ASP A 42 10.44 4.25 17.43
N LYS A 43 10.99 5.17 18.22
CA LYS A 43 12.39 5.12 18.62
C LYS A 43 12.78 3.72 19.12
N LYS A 44 13.90 3.22 18.59
CA LYS A 44 14.48 1.89 18.86
C LYS A 44 13.79 0.72 18.14
N ASP A 45 12.71 0.95 17.41
CA ASP A 45 12.15 -0.09 16.54
C ASP A 45 13.19 -0.55 15.51
N ILE A 46 13.14 -1.85 15.20
CA ILE A 46 13.98 -2.48 14.20
C ILE A 46 13.05 -3.19 13.21
N LYS A 47 13.03 -2.70 11.97
CA LYS A 47 12.27 -3.30 10.87
C LYS A 47 13.20 -4.15 10.02
N LYS A 48 12.94 -5.45 9.95
CA LYS A 48 13.67 -6.34 9.03
C LYS A 48 13.24 -6.08 7.60
N LEU A 49 14.23 -5.95 6.72
CA LEU A 49 14.04 -5.79 5.29
C LEU A 49 14.06 -7.16 4.59
N PRO A 50 13.38 -7.30 3.43
CA PRO A 50 13.51 -8.48 2.61
C PRO A 50 14.93 -8.62 2.07
N VAL A 51 15.39 -9.86 1.89
CA VAL A 51 16.66 -10.14 1.20
C VAL A 51 16.43 -9.85 -0.28
N GLY A 52 17.14 -8.83 -0.80
CA GLY A 52 17.11 -8.50 -2.22
C GLY A 52 17.92 -9.48 -3.07
N PRO A 53 17.98 -9.27 -4.40
CA PRO A 53 18.91 -9.97 -5.29
C PRO A 53 20.35 -9.86 -4.80
N VAL A 54 21.20 -10.79 -5.26
CA VAL A 54 22.62 -10.82 -4.90
C VAL A 54 23.27 -9.48 -5.23
N GLY A 55 23.94 -8.87 -4.25
CA GLY A 55 24.59 -7.55 -4.40
C GLY A 55 23.69 -6.36 -4.08
N GLN A 56 22.39 -6.56 -3.85
CA GLN A 56 21.52 -5.49 -3.37
C GLN A 56 21.85 -5.14 -1.91
N THR A 57 21.94 -3.84 -1.62
CA THR A 57 22.04 -3.28 -0.28
C THR A 57 20.97 -2.21 -0.06
N TYR A 58 20.86 -1.70 1.16
CA TYR A 58 19.96 -0.61 1.50
C TYR A 58 20.74 0.56 2.11
N VAL A 59 20.32 1.77 1.83
CA VAL A 59 20.89 3.01 2.38
C VAL A 59 19.77 3.95 2.84
N SER A 60 20.04 4.74 3.87
CA SER A 60 19.12 5.76 4.38
C SER A 60 19.47 7.13 3.80
N SER A 61 18.45 7.95 3.49
CA SER A 61 18.63 9.35 3.11
C SER A 61 19.04 10.24 4.29
N ASP A 62 18.72 9.83 5.53
CA ASP A 62 19.06 10.56 6.75
C ASP A 62 19.28 9.58 7.92
N GLU A 63 20.55 9.32 8.23
CA GLU A 63 20.97 8.45 9.33
C GLU A 63 20.66 9.02 10.73
N LYS A 64 20.33 10.32 10.82
CA LYS A 64 19.86 10.91 12.08
C LYS A 64 18.42 10.48 12.40
N VAL A 65 17.63 10.14 11.37
CA VAL A 65 16.25 9.65 11.51
C VAL A 65 16.22 8.13 11.59
N ALA A 66 16.83 7.43 10.63
CA ALA A 66 16.93 5.97 10.64
C ALA A 66 18.22 5.48 9.98
N THR A 67 18.82 4.42 10.53
CA THR A 67 20.06 3.81 10.02
C THR A 67 19.80 2.43 9.43
N ILE A 68 20.63 2.00 8.49
CA ILE A 68 20.64 0.62 8.00
C ILE A 68 21.70 -0.18 8.77
N LYS A 69 21.29 -1.29 9.38
CA LYS A 69 22.19 -2.26 10.03
C LYS A 69 21.96 -3.65 9.47
N GLY A 70 22.90 -4.12 8.65
CA GLY A 70 22.71 -5.34 7.88
C GLY A 70 21.49 -5.20 6.98
N ASN A 71 20.50 -6.07 7.15
CA ASN A 71 19.24 -6.04 6.39
C ASN A 71 18.06 -5.51 7.23
N SER A 72 18.28 -4.45 8.00
CA SER A 72 17.26 -3.89 8.87
C SER A 72 17.36 -2.38 8.98
N ILE A 73 16.20 -1.73 9.00
CA ILE A 73 16.07 -0.32 9.37
C ILE A 73 16.03 -0.25 10.88
N LYS A 74 16.86 0.60 11.48
CA LYS A 74 16.82 0.93 12.91
C LYS A 74 16.42 2.39 13.05
N ALA A 75 15.27 2.64 13.69
CA ALA A 75 14.80 3.98 14.02
C ALA A 75 15.73 4.67 15.03
N VAL A 76 16.05 5.94 14.80
CA VAL A 76 17.01 6.73 15.59
C VAL A 76 16.33 7.91 16.29
N ALA A 77 15.74 8.83 15.53
CA ALA A 77 15.12 10.04 16.08
C ALA A 77 13.94 10.51 15.23
N TYR A 78 13.13 11.41 15.80
CA TYR A 78 11.98 12.01 15.14
C TYR A 78 12.34 12.59 13.78
N GLY A 79 11.53 12.26 12.76
CA GLY A 79 11.66 12.81 11.42
C GLY A 79 11.25 11.81 10.34
N ASP A 80 11.43 12.24 9.10
CA ASP A 80 11.16 11.46 7.90
C ASP A 80 12.46 11.16 7.16
N CYS A 81 12.58 9.96 6.62
CA CYS A 81 13.66 9.60 5.71
C CYS A 81 13.19 8.62 4.64
N VAL A 82 13.97 8.53 3.57
CA VAL A 82 13.77 7.58 2.48
C VAL A 82 14.83 6.49 2.59
N ILE A 83 14.38 5.25 2.54
CA ILE A 83 15.26 4.09 2.39
C ILE A 83 15.32 3.76 0.91
N TYR A 84 16.53 3.67 0.39
CA TYR A 84 16.78 3.26 -0.98
C TYR A 84 17.33 1.85 -1.04
N ALA A 85 16.91 1.10 -2.04
CA ALA A 85 17.59 -0.11 -2.48
C ALA A 85 18.68 0.28 -3.48
N VAL A 86 19.87 -0.30 -3.33
CA VAL A 86 21.00 -0.10 -4.23
C VAL A 86 21.40 -1.44 -4.81
N ALA A 87 21.30 -1.58 -6.14
CA ALA A 87 21.70 -2.75 -6.89
C ALA A 87 22.32 -2.33 -8.23
N ASP A 88 23.41 -2.99 -8.65
CA ASP A 88 24.12 -2.70 -9.91
C ASP A 88 24.47 -1.21 -10.11
N GLY A 89 24.86 -0.53 -9.02
CA GLY A 89 25.19 0.89 -9.03
C GLY A 89 23.99 1.83 -9.23
N ARG A 90 22.76 1.32 -9.25
CA ARG A 90 21.53 2.11 -9.33
C ARG A 90 20.84 2.16 -7.97
N GLN A 91 20.29 3.32 -7.67
CA GLN A 91 19.53 3.58 -6.45
C GLN A 91 18.05 3.77 -6.80
N SER A 92 17.16 3.04 -6.15
CA SER A 92 15.71 3.18 -6.27
C SER A 92 15.07 3.37 -4.89
N VAL A 93 13.98 4.12 -4.83
CA VAL A 93 13.22 4.29 -3.57
C VAL A 93 12.63 2.94 -3.20
N PHE A 94 12.89 2.50 -1.97
CA PHE A 94 12.34 1.26 -1.44
C PHE A 94 11.25 1.53 -0.40
N ALA A 95 11.49 2.45 0.53
CA ALA A 95 10.51 2.80 1.55
C ALA A 95 10.60 4.27 1.99
N ARG A 96 9.46 4.84 2.39
CA ARG A 96 9.38 6.07 3.18
C ARG A 96 9.19 5.69 4.65
N VAL A 97 10.01 6.26 5.53
CA VAL A 97 10.03 5.95 6.97
C VAL A 97 9.79 7.22 7.75
N THR A 98 8.84 7.15 8.69
CA THR A 98 8.57 8.21 9.65
C THR A 98 8.80 7.67 11.06
N VAL A 99 9.61 8.38 11.86
CA VAL A 99 9.93 7.97 13.23
C VAL A 99 9.28 8.92 14.24
N ASP A 100 8.71 8.35 15.31
CA ASP A 100 8.07 9.07 16.42
C ASP A 100 6.96 10.04 15.96
N TRP A 101 6.20 9.67 14.93
CA TRP A 101 5.03 10.45 14.52
C TRP A 101 4.04 10.58 15.68
N GLN A 102 3.66 11.82 15.99
CA GLN A 102 2.62 12.06 16.98
C GLN A 102 1.26 11.86 16.33
N VAL A 103 0.67 10.70 16.60
CA VAL A 103 -0.62 10.29 16.05
C VAL A 103 -1.70 11.29 16.44
N GLN A 104 -2.15 12.08 15.47
CA GLN A 104 -3.35 12.92 15.50
C GLN A 104 -4.17 12.61 14.25
N ASN A 105 -5.46 12.94 14.22
CA ASN A 105 -6.25 12.82 13.00
C ASN A 105 -5.90 13.96 12.03
N PRO A 106 -5.62 13.71 10.74
CA PRO A 106 -5.56 12.39 10.07
C PRO A 106 -4.33 11.55 10.47
N ILE A 107 -4.54 10.24 10.61
CA ILE A 107 -3.59 9.30 11.25
C ILE A 107 -2.25 9.10 10.53
N LEU A 108 -2.18 9.38 9.23
CA LEU A 108 -0.97 9.18 8.42
C LEU A 108 -0.09 10.43 8.39
N PRO A 109 1.24 10.28 8.32
CA PRO A 109 2.15 11.41 8.16
C PRO A 109 1.90 12.12 6.83
N TYR A 110 1.88 13.46 6.85
CA TYR A 110 1.70 14.26 5.63
C TYR A 110 2.79 13.99 4.58
N SER A 111 4.00 13.66 5.04
CA SER A 111 5.15 13.33 4.19
C SER A 111 4.96 12.05 3.37
N TRP A 112 3.94 11.25 3.68
CA TRP A 112 3.61 10.08 2.87
C TRP A 112 2.84 10.46 1.60
N GLU A 113 2.23 11.65 1.55
CA GLU A 113 1.40 12.13 0.43
C GLU A 113 0.31 11.10 0.06
N MET A 114 -0.21 10.41 1.08
CA MET A 114 -1.13 9.30 0.92
C MET A 114 -2.50 9.71 1.45
N TYR A 115 -3.46 9.82 0.54
CA TYR A 115 -4.83 10.24 0.81
C TYR A 115 -5.74 9.04 0.54
N VAL A 116 -6.32 8.48 1.59
CA VAL A 116 -7.09 7.23 1.52
C VAL A 116 -8.52 7.52 2.00
N PRO A 117 -9.46 7.86 1.10
CA PRO A 117 -10.87 7.96 1.45
C PRO A 117 -11.56 6.60 1.49
N ASP A 118 -12.84 6.62 1.84
CA ASP A 118 -13.74 5.46 1.81
C ASP A 118 -13.16 4.24 2.54
N THR A 119 -12.67 4.50 3.76
CA THR A 119 -11.87 3.51 4.47
C THR A 119 -12.73 2.47 5.16
N GLU A 120 -12.45 1.19 4.91
CA GLU A 120 -13.02 0.05 5.62
C GLU A 120 -11.96 -0.65 6.47
N ALA A 121 -12.30 -0.91 7.75
CA ALA A 121 -11.36 -1.43 8.74
C ALA A 121 -11.74 -2.82 9.23
N HIS A 122 -10.76 -3.73 9.27
CA HIS A 122 -10.94 -5.11 9.70
C HIS A 122 -9.90 -5.54 10.73
N ASN A 123 -10.32 -6.39 11.66
CA ASN A 123 -9.39 -7.06 12.58
C ASN A 123 -9.07 -8.46 12.08
N PHE A 124 -7.79 -8.71 11.77
CA PHE A 124 -7.28 -10.04 11.44
C PHE A 124 -6.12 -10.38 12.38
N ASP A 125 -6.25 -11.46 13.15
CA ASP A 125 -5.25 -11.94 14.12
C ASP A 125 -4.70 -10.83 15.04
N GLY A 126 -5.58 -9.97 15.55
CA GLY A 126 -5.22 -8.92 16.50
C GLY A 126 -4.51 -7.71 15.88
N LYS A 127 -4.46 -7.62 14.54
CA LYS A 127 -4.01 -6.44 13.82
C LYS A 127 -5.20 -5.81 13.09
N ILE A 128 -5.20 -4.49 13.01
CA ILE A 128 -6.16 -3.74 12.22
C ILE A 128 -5.58 -3.55 10.83
N TYR A 129 -6.39 -3.83 9.81
CA TYR A 129 -6.13 -3.55 8.42
C TYR A 129 -7.16 -2.53 7.94
N VAL A 130 -6.70 -1.49 7.25
CA VAL A 130 -7.55 -0.47 6.64
C VAL A 130 -7.37 -0.52 5.14
N TYR A 131 -8.48 -0.67 4.44
CA TYR A 131 -8.61 -0.65 2.99
C TYR A 131 -9.28 0.65 2.59
N GLY A 132 -9.02 1.15 1.40
CA GLY A 132 -9.69 2.34 0.87
C GLY A 132 -9.24 2.65 -0.54
N SER A 133 -9.96 3.57 -1.17
CA SER A 133 -9.53 4.19 -2.43
C SER A 133 -8.22 4.96 -2.21
N LEU A 134 -7.46 5.20 -3.28
CA LEU A 134 -6.25 6.02 -3.20
C LEU A 134 -6.41 7.26 -4.06
N ASP A 135 -6.49 8.42 -3.42
CA ASP A 135 -6.68 9.69 -4.10
C ASP A 135 -5.38 10.18 -4.75
N ILE A 136 -5.41 10.21 -6.07
CA ILE A 136 -4.42 10.88 -6.92
C ILE A 136 -5.21 11.72 -7.91
N GLU A 137 -4.86 12.99 -8.06
CA GLU A 137 -5.62 13.88 -8.95
C GLU A 137 -5.32 13.57 -10.43
N TYR A 138 -6.36 13.30 -11.20
CA TYR A 138 -6.31 13.14 -12.66
C TYR A 138 -7.36 14.01 -13.33
N ASN A 139 -6.94 15.13 -13.94
CA ASN A 139 -7.82 16.08 -14.64
C ASN A 139 -9.02 16.55 -13.79
N GLY A 140 -8.79 16.90 -12.52
CA GLY A 140 -9.84 17.33 -11.59
C GLY A 140 -10.73 16.19 -11.06
N ARG A 141 -10.35 14.93 -11.27
CA ARG A 141 -10.95 13.74 -10.64
C ARG A 141 -10.01 13.20 -9.57
N PHE A 142 -10.60 12.57 -8.56
CA PHE A 142 -9.88 11.87 -7.49
C PHE A 142 -10.01 10.35 -7.66
N CYS A 143 -9.45 9.60 -6.71
CA CYS A 143 -9.17 8.16 -6.81
C CYS A 143 -8.12 7.81 -7.89
N SER A 144 -7.69 6.55 -7.93
CA SER A 144 -6.62 6.12 -8.82
C SER A 144 -6.78 4.67 -9.26
N PRO A 145 -5.99 4.20 -10.24
CA PRO A 145 -5.96 2.79 -10.63
C PRO A 145 -5.24 1.88 -9.63
N TYR A 146 -5.04 2.34 -8.39
CA TYR A 146 -4.27 1.63 -7.36
C TYR A 146 -5.10 1.52 -6.07
N TYR A 147 -5.03 0.37 -5.43
CA TYR A 147 -5.43 0.24 -4.03
C TYR A 147 -4.21 0.12 -3.14
N ILE A 148 -4.36 0.60 -1.92
CA ILE A 148 -3.38 0.43 -0.85
C ILE A 148 -4.06 -0.24 0.34
N SER A 149 -3.27 -0.93 1.15
CA SER A 149 -3.73 -1.44 2.44
C SER A 149 -2.79 -0.96 3.52
N LEU A 150 -3.37 -0.42 4.57
CA LEU A 150 -2.67 0.01 5.77
C LEU A 150 -2.85 -1.07 6.83
N MET A 151 -1.81 -1.30 7.62
CA MET A 151 -1.86 -2.23 8.75
C MET A 151 -1.33 -1.55 9.99
N THR A 152 -1.96 -1.82 11.12
CA THR A 152 -1.45 -1.42 12.43
C THR A 152 -1.65 -2.53 13.46
N PRO A 153 -0.63 -2.84 14.29
CA PRO A 153 -0.79 -3.75 15.40
C PRO A 153 -1.35 -3.06 16.67
N ASP A 154 -1.36 -1.73 16.73
CA ASP A 154 -1.58 -0.99 17.99
C ASP A 154 -2.27 0.38 17.83
N LEU A 155 -2.80 0.69 16.64
CA LEU A 155 -3.39 1.99 16.26
C LEU A 155 -2.43 3.18 16.32
N LYS A 156 -1.15 2.94 16.62
CA LYS A 156 -0.13 3.99 16.70
C LYS A 156 0.83 3.90 15.55
N ARG A 157 1.33 2.70 15.26
CA ARG A 157 2.28 2.45 14.18
C ARG A 157 1.55 1.89 12.98
N TRP A 158 1.64 2.61 11.88
CA TRP A 158 1.02 2.24 10.61
C TRP A 158 2.07 1.80 9.61
N GLU A 159 1.73 0.81 8.80
CA GLU A 159 2.57 0.32 7.71
C GLU A 159 1.74 0.14 6.44
N SER A 160 2.36 0.39 5.29
CA SER A 160 1.89 -0.08 3.99
C SER A 160 3.02 -0.82 3.28
N HIS A 161 2.67 -1.89 2.58
CA HIS A 161 3.60 -2.72 1.82
C HIS A 161 3.55 -2.46 0.31
N GLY A 162 3.12 -1.26 -0.08
CA GLY A 162 2.90 -0.90 -1.49
C GLY A 162 1.44 -1.03 -1.89
N TYR A 163 1.17 -1.12 -3.19
CA TYR A 163 -0.19 -1.29 -3.67
C TYR A 163 -0.67 -2.70 -3.32
N SER A 164 -1.87 -2.81 -2.77
CA SER A 164 -2.52 -4.11 -2.57
C SER A 164 -3.08 -4.66 -3.89
N TYR A 165 -3.33 -3.77 -4.86
CA TYR A 165 -3.78 -4.09 -6.20
C TYR A 165 -3.52 -2.92 -7.16
N THR A 166 -3.32 -3.22 -8.44
CA THR A 166 -3.25 -2.23 -9.50
C THR A 166 -4.06 -2.65 -10.73
N ALA A 167 -4.78 -1.69 -11.31
CA ALA A 167 -5.51 -1.87 -12.55
C ALA A 167 -4.57 -2.18 -13.73
N PHE A 168 -3.26 -1.92 -13.60
CA PHE A 168 -2.28 -2.12 -14.68
C PHE A 168 -1.62 -3.50 -14.68
N ASP A 169 -1.95 -4.38 -13.73
CA ASP A 169 -1.40 -5.74 -13.69
C ASP A 169 -1.76 -6.54 -14.95
N GLU A 170 -0.82 -7.38 -15.39
CA GLU A 170 -1.03 -8.23 -16.57
C GLU A 170 -2.21 -9.19 -16.34
N GLY A 171 -3.12 -9.26 -17.32
CA GLY A 171 -4.32 -10.09 -17.25
C GLY A 171 -5.49 -9.44 -16.51
N ASN A 172 -5.35 -8.21 -16.02
CA ASN A 172 -6.45 -7.44 -15.46
C ASN A 172 -7.53 -7.16 -16.53
N PRO A 173 -8.81 -7.53 -16.32
CA PRO A 173 -9.88 -7.27 -17.29
C PRO A 173 -10.24 -5.77 -17.41
N TYR A 174 -9.75 -4.93 -16.49
CA TYR A 174 -10.07 -3.52 -16.37
C TYR A 174 -8.80 -2.65 -16.39
N PRO A 175 -7.98 -2.71 -17.46
CA PRO A 175 -6.70 -2.02 -17.49
C PRO A 175 -6.85 -0.50 -17.38
N GLY A 176 -6.13 0.08 -16.42
CA GLY A 176 -6.08 1.53 -16.18
C GLY A 176 -7.38 2.16 -15.64
N LYS A 177 -8.36 1.35 -15.23
CA LYS A 177 -9.59 1.86 -14.62
C LYS A 177 -9.31 2.49 -13.25
N ILE A 178 -10.01 3.58 -12.95
CA ILE A 178 -10.05 4.14 -11.59
C ILE A 178 -10.77 3.18 -10.68
N LEU A 179 -10.28 3.03 -9.45
CA LEU A 179 -10.77 2.08 -8.46
C LEU A 179 -11.34 2.83 -7.25
N TRP A 180 -12.45 2.34 -6.70
CA TRP A 180 -13.24 3.01 -5.65
C TRP A 180 -13.66 2.07 -4.54
N ASP A 181 -13.80 2.62 -3.32
CA ASP A 181 -14.56 2.01 -2.22
C ASP A 181 -14.20 0.54 -1.97
N SER A 182 -12.91 0.32 -1.70
CA SER A 182 -12.39 -1.03 -1.51
C SER A 182 -12.68 -1.56 -0.11
N ASP A 183 -12.94 -2.86 -0.02
CA ASP A 183 -13.16 -3.56 1.24
C ASP A 183 -12.30 -4.84 1.30
N GLY A 184 -11.97 -5.30 2.49
CA GLY A 184 -11.15 -6.49 2.73
C GLY A 184 -11.90 -7.57 3.50
N ASN A 185 -11.56 -8.83 3.28
CA ASN A 185 -12.01 -9.90 4.15
C ASN A 185 -10.96 -11.01 4.28
N TYR A 186 -11.10 -11.86 5.29
CA TYR A 186 -10.27 -13.03 5.49
C TYR A 186 -11.14 -14.26 5.70
N TYR A 187 -10.98 -15.26 4.84
CA TYR A 187 -11.74 -16.50 4.93
C TYR A 187 -10.89 -17.70 4.50
N ASN A 188 -10.84 -18.73 5.35
CA ASN A 188 -10.13 -20.00 5.09
C ASN A 188 -8.69 -19.82 4.58
N GLY A 189 -7.90 -18.98 5.25
CA GLY A 189 -6.49 -18.76 4.88
C GLY A 189 -6.29 -17.83 3.70
N LYS A 190 -7.34 -17.19 3.18
CA LYS A 190 -7.27 -16.30 2.03
C LYS A 190 -7.72 -14.89 2.42
N TYR A 191 -6.90 -13.92 2.02
CA TYR A 191 -7.31 -12.52 1.99
C TYR A 191 -8.08 -12.26 0.69
N LEU A 192 -9.18 -11.55 0.84
CA LEU A 192 -10.11 -11.18 -0.23
C LEU A 192 -10.10 -9.65 -0.29
N LEU A 193 -9.96 -9.10 -1.48
CA LEU A 193 -10.09 -7.66 -1.71
C LEU A 193 -11.27 -7.44 -2.66
N TYR A 194 -12.16 -6.55 -2.24
CA TYR A 194 -13.35 -6.15 -2.97
C TYR A 194 -13.20 -4.69 -3.36
N GLY A 195 -13.90 -4.28 -4.41
CA GLY A 195 -14.03 -2.86 -4.70
C GLY A 195 -14.79 -2.60 -5.99
N PHE A 196 -14.84 -1.34 -6.37
CA PHE A 196 -15.52 -0.88 -7.57
C PHE A 196 -14.52 -0.32 -8.57
N TYR A 197 -14.91 -0.23 -9.83
CA TYR A 197 -14.14 0.46 -10.85
C TYR A 197 -15.01 1.40 -11.66
N GLU A 198 -14.37 2.46 -12.17
CA GLU A 198 -14.99 3.43 -13.06
C GLU A 198 -15.21 2.84 -14.46
N ALA A 199 -16.46 2.71 -14.85
CA ALA A 199 -16.83 2.16 -16.14
C ALA A 199 -16.28 2.98 -17.32
N ASP A 200 -16.43 4.30 -17.23
CA ASP A 200 -16.41 5.19 -18.39
C ASP A 200 -15.13 6.02 -18.50
N TYR A 201 -14.15 5.76 -17.63
CA TYR A 201 -12.87 6.46 -17.62
C TYR A 201 -11.71 5.49 -17.39
N THR A 202 -10.59 5.78 -18.05
CA THR A 202 -9.34 5.02 -18.00
C THR A 202 -8.21 6.04 -18.06
N ILE A 203 -7.14 5.77 -17.30
CA ILE A 203 -5.88 6.52 -17.37
C ILE A 203 -4.97 5.97 -18.46
#